data_AF-A0A933XM23-F1
#
_entry.id   AF-A0A933XM23-F1
#
_cell.length_a   1.000
_cell.length_b   1.000
_cell.length_c   1.000
_cell.angle_alpha   90.00
_cell.angle_beta   90.00
_cell.angle_gamma   90.00
#
_symmetry.space_group_name_H-M   'P 1'
#
loop_
_entity.id
_entity.type
_entity.pdbx_description
1 polymer ?
#
loop_
_entity_poly.entity_id
_entity_poly.type
_entity_poly.pdbx_seq_one_letter_code
_entity_poly.pdbx_strand_id
1 'polypeptide(L)' 'MKWRKISEDEVNITVSDPDKTEQSVKGRTNVYKTIGARYIKVTYREFSDEVLIISVVDKS' A
#
# COMPACT_ATOMS: atom_id res chain seq x y z
N MET A 1 0.37 -13.87 -0.62
CA MET A 1 -0.19 -12.82 -1.52
C MET A 1 0.11 -13.19 -2.96
N LYS A 2 -0.84 -13.03 -3.90
CA LYS A 2 -0.52 -13.13 -5.33
C LYS A 2 0.08 -11.78 -5.75
N TRP A 3 1.40 -11.67 -5.68
CA TRP A 3 2.15 -10.49 -6.10
C TRP A 3 2.04 -10.38 -7.62
N ARG A 4 1.10 -9.56 -8.11
CA ARG A 4 0.83 -9.32 -9.53
C ARG A 4 1.96 -8.49 -10.16
N LYS A 5 3.20 -9.01 -10.13
CA LYS A 5 4.43 -8.30 -10.49
C LYS A 5 4.62 -6.99 -9.72
N ILE A 6 4.16 -6.93 -8.48
CA ILE A 6 4.47 -5.82 -7.57
C ILE A 6 5.63 -6.32 -6.71
N SER A 7 6.70 -5.57 -6.59
CA SER A 7 7.83 -5.92 -5.73
C SER A 7 7.57 -5.50 -4.28
N GLU A 8 8.35 -6.05 -3.36
CA GLU A 8 8.35 -5.61 -1.97
C GLU A 8 8.82 -4.16 -1.83
N ASP A 9 9.82 -3.74 -2.61
CA ASP A 9 10.28 -2.35 -2.65
C ASP A 9 9.16 -1.38 -3.07
N GLU A 10 8.37 -1.74 -4.09
CA GLU A 10 7.21 -0.96 -4.52
C GLU A 10 6.17 -0.82 -3.40
N VAL A 11 5.99 -1.86 -2.58
CA VAL A 11 5.12 -1.79 -1.40
C VAL A 11 5.72 -0.88 -0.32
N ASN A 12 7.00 -1.07 0.00
CA ASN A 12 7.70 -0.32 1.04
C ASN A 12 7.71 1.19 0.73
N ILE A 13 8.00 1.57 -0.51
CA ILE A 13 7.99 2.99 -0.91
C ILE A 13 6.56 3.56 -0.91
N THR A 14 5.55 2.75 -1.25
CA THR A 14 4.14 3.18 -1.20
C THR A 14 3.65 3.40 0.23
N VAL A 15 4.18 2.65 1.20
CA VAL A 15 3.84 2.80 2.63
C VAL A 15 4.62 3.95 3.28
N SER A 16 5.91 4.09 2.97
CA SER A 16 6.78 5.08 3.60
C SER A 16 6.68 6.49 3.02
N ASP A 17 6.31 6.62 1.75
CA ASP A 17 6.19 7.91 1.05
C ASP A 17 4.96 7.91 0.11
N PRO A 18 3.74 7.92 0.65
CA PRO A 18 2.54 7.87 -0.17
C PRO A 18 2.22 9.22 -0.84
N ASP A 19 1.79 9.19 -2.10
CA ASP A 19 1.21 10.36 -2.77
C ASP A 19 -0.13 10.75 -2.14
N LYS A 20 -0.85 9.74 -1.62
CA LYS A 20 -2.16 9.91 -0.99
C LYS A 20 -2.38 8.89 0.12
N THR A 21 -2.98 9.34 1.22
CA THR A 21 -3.39 8.51 2.35
C THR A 21 -4.89 8.70 2.62
N GLU A 22 -5.60 7.60 2.83
CA GLU A 22 -7.02 7.58 3.17
C GLU A 22 -7.28 6.62 4.33
N GLN A 23 -7.99 7.07 5.36
CA GLN A 23 -8.54 6.14 6.34
C GLN A 23 -9.65 5.29 5.71
N SER A 24 -9.58 4.00 5.97
CA SER A 24 -10.53 2.99 5.51
C SER A 24 -11.27 2.41 6.72
N VAL A 25 -12.24 1.52 6.46
CA VAL A 25 -13.09 0.95 7.49
C VAL A 25 -12.29 0.13 8.52
N LYS A 26 -12.72 0.17 9.78
CA LYS A 26 -12.20 -0.64 10.89
C LYS A 26 -10.69 -0.46 11.16
N GLY A 27 -10.18 0.77 11.11
CA GLY A 27 -8.79 1.10 11.46
C GLY A 27 -7.77 0.62 10.41
N ARG A 28 -8.20 0.48 9.16
CA ARG A 28 -7.32 0.20 8.03
C ARG A 28 -6.93 1.52 7.38
N THR A 29 -5.76 1.57 6.79
CA THR A 29 -5.28 2.72 6.02
C THR A 29 -5.02 2.28 4.59
N ASN A 30 -5.52 3.05 3.63
CA ASN A 30 -5.15 2.93 2.23
C ASN A 30 -4.12 4.00 1.93
N VAL A 31 -3.00 3.59 1.35
CA VAL A 31 -1.99 4.49 0.80
C VAL A 31 -1.84 4.22 -0.68
N TYR A 32 -1.52 5.26 -1.42
CA TYR A 32 -1.40 5.22 -2.87
C TYR A 32 -0.09 5.87 -3.29
N LYS A 33 0.54 5.30 -4.31
CA LYS A 33 1.73 5.89 -4.93
C LYS A 33 1.78 5.59 -6.41
N THR A 34 2.21 6.58 -7.18
CA THR A 34 2.50 6.46 -8.60
C THR A 34 3.96 6.08 -8.79
N ILE A 35 4.22 4.95 -9.44
CA ILE A 35 5.58 4.46 -9.72
C ILE A 35 5.68 4.20 -11.21
N GLY A 36 6.34 5.12 -11.93
CA GLY A 36 6.35 5.11 -13.39
C GLY A 36 4.93 5.23 -13.96
N ALA A 37 4.48 4.22 -14.72
CA ALA A 37 3.13 4.16 -15.29
C ALA A 37 2.10 3.49 -14.38
N ARG A 38 2.52 2.98 -13.22
CA ARG A 38 1.65 2.20 -12.31
C ARG A 38 1.10 3.09 -11.22
N TYR A 39 -0.14 2.82 -10.82
CA TYR A 39 -0.76 3.46 -9.67
C TYR A 39 -1.04 2.39 -8.62
N ILE A 40 -0.20 2.32 -7.59
CA ILE A 40 -0.25 1.24 -6.60
C ILE A 40 -1.08 1.69 -5.41
N LYS A 41 -2.01 0.85 -4.97
CA LYS A 41 -2.71 0.98 -3.69
C LYS A 41 -2.25 -0.11 -2.74
N VAL A 42 -1.75 0.27 -1.57
CA VAL A 42 -1.51 -0.62 -0.45
C VAL A 42 -2.57 -0.35 0.62
N THR A 43 -3.23 -1.41 1.09
CA THR A 43 -4.08 -1.36 2.27
C THR A 43 -3.35 -2.06 3.40
N TYR A 44 -3.15 -1.37 4.51
CA TYR A 44 -2.51 -1.93 5.69
C TYR A 44 -3.29 -1.61 6.97
N ARG A 45 -2.86 -2.24 8.06
CA ARG A 45 -3.25 -1.88 9.41
C ARG A 45 -2.00 -1.70 10.25
N GLU A 46 -1.91 -0.59 10.95
CA GLU A 46 -0.86 -0.35 11.93
C GLU A 46 -1.18 -1.05 13.25
N PHE A 47 -0.16 -1.68 13.80
CA PHE A 47 -0.05 -2.12 15.18
C PHE A 47 1.09 -1.32 15.83
N SER A 48 1.26 -1.46 17.15
CA SER A 48 2.22 -0.65 17.90
C SER A 48 3.65 -0.71 17.36
N ASP A 49 4.08 -1.88 16.85
CA ASP A 49 5.47 -2.12 16.43
C ASP A 49 5.58 -2.66 14.98
N GLU A 50 4.46 -2.91 14.31
CA GLU A 50 4.45 -3.53 12.99
C GLU A 50 3.30 -3.03 12.11
N VAL A 51 3.49 -3.14 10.80
CA VAL A 51 2.46 -2.84 9.81
C VAL A 51 2.06 -4.13 9.11
N LEU A 52 0.79 -4.52 9.27
CA LEU A 52 0.24 -5.66 8.56
C LEU A 52 -0.29 -5.21 7.20
N ILE A 53 0.41 -5.61 6.14
CA ILE A 53 -0.08 -5.42 4.77
C ILE A 53 -1.25 -6.37 4.50
N ILE A 54 -2.44 -5.80 4.28
CA ILE A 54 -3.67 -6.56 4.03
C ILE A 54 -3.81 -6.87 2.54
N SER A 55 -3.58 -5.87 1.67
CA SER A 55 -3.69 -6.05 0.24
C SER A 55 -2.87 -5.05 -0.53
N VAL A 56 -2.37 -5.46 -1.70
CA VAL A 56 -1.66 -4.60 -2.65
C VAL A 56 -2.33 -4.76 -4.01
N VAL A 57 -2.69 -3.65 -4.64
CA VAL A 57 -3.46 -3.61 -5.88
C VAL A 57 -2.85 -2.60 -6.83
N ASP A 58 -2.57 -3.03 -8.06
CA ASP A 58 -2.32 -2.13 -9.18
C ASP A 58 -3.64 -1.55 -9.68
N LYS A 59 -3.72 -0.23 -9.75
CA LYS A 59 -4.90 0.57 -10.13
C LYS A 59 -4.74 1.27 -11.48
N SER A 60 -3.63 1.04 -12.19
CA SER A 60 -3.48 1.42 -13.60
C SER A 60 -4.52 0.76 -14.50
#